data_AF-A0A7Y5CP22-F1
#
_entry.id   AF-A0A7Y5CP22-F1
#
_cell.length_a   1.000
_cell.length_b   1.000
_cell.length_c   1.000
_cell.angle_alpha   90.00
_cell.angle_beta   90.00
_cell.angle_gamma   90.00
#
_symmetry.space_group_name_H-M   'P 1'
#
loop_
_entity.id
_entity.type
_entity.pdbx_description
1 polymer ?
#
loop_
_entity_poly.entity_id
_entity_poly.type
_entity_poly.pdbx_seq_one_letter_code
_entity_poly.pdbx_strand_id
1 'polypeptide(L)'
;MNNVNEFFPYVQLMMALVASILALVLASSAKNLIGKEWLVASTSITLITWPSFLIISLIARHSDNAQQIYRWYDVFNLFVLFGTACFGLFLFSNWSRSRMKLDVMDLLFSFSGRIPRSAFWISLCILSPLGTILGFAPFTSEAEGFPKIVIWIVYAGWFILSIWISLAVYAKRWHDCSKSGWMSLILLIPIVGVLWFFGYLGFVRGTHGVNQYGDDPLGTQTA
;
A
#
# COMPACT_ATOMS: atom_id res chain seq x y z
N MET A 1 -38.64 15.68 -16.50
CA MET A 1 -37.17 15.55 -16.34
C MET A 1 -36.73 15.33 -14.89
N ASN A 2 -37.54 15.66 -13.87
CA ASN A 2 -37.12 15.50 -12.46
C ASN A 2 -37.02 14.04 -11.97
N ASN A 3 -37.84 13.11 -12.49
CA ASN A 3 -37.82 11.70 -12.01
C ASN A 3 -36.56 10.92 -12.41
N VAL A 4 -35.89 11.23 -13.51
CA VAL A 4 -34.69 10.47 -13.96
C VAL A 4 -33.51 10.71 -13.02
N ASN A 5 -33.38 11.92 -12.48
CA ASN A 5 -32.32 12.28 -11.55
C ASN A 5 -32.48 11.59 -10.18
N GLU A 6 -33.70 11.19 -9.81
CA GLU A 6 -33.94 10.45 -8.57
C GLU A 6 -33.48 8.99 -8.64
N PHE A 7 -33.58 8.35 -9.82
CA PHE A 7 -33.14 6.95 -10.00
C PHE A 7 -31.64 6.81 -10.26
N PHE A 8 -31.00 7.85 -10.79
CA PHE A 8 -29.58 7.85 -11.14
C PHE A 8 -28.62 7.30 -10.06
N PRO A 9 -28.69 7.72 -8.78
CA PRO A 9 -27.82 7.18 -7.73
C PRO A 9 -28.01 5.67 -7.52
N TYR A 10 -29.25 5.17 -7.58
CA TYR A 10 -29.53 3.74 -7.39
C TYR A 10 -29.00 2.89 -8.54
N VAL A 11 -29.09 3.39 -9.77
CA VAL A 11 -28.50 2.73 -10.95
C VAL A 11 -26.99 2.68 -10.84
N GLN A 12 -26.34 3.76 -10.41
CA GLN A 12 -24.89 3.79 -10.16
C GLN A 12 -24.47 2.78 -9.09
N LEU A 13 -25.23 2.68 -7.99
CA LEU A 13 -24.98 1.67 -6.95
C LEU A 13 -25.04 0.26 -7.52
N MET A 14 -26.11 -0.06 -8.24
CA MET A 14 -26.31 -1.39 -8.81
C MET A 14 -25.16 -1.74 -9.75
N MET A 15 -24.78 -0.83 -10.63
CA MET A 15 -23.65 -1.03 -11.56
C MET A 15 -22.32 -1.21 -10.82
N ALA A 16 -22.04 -0.39 -9.80
CA ALA A 16 -20.82 -0.48 -9.00
C ALA A 16 -20.74 -1.80 -8.22
N LEU A 17 -21.85 -2.26 -7.64
CA LEU A 17 -21.96 -3.55 -6.97
C LEU A 17 -21.72 -4.71 -7.93
N VAL A 18 -22.44 -4.73 -9.06
CA VAL A 18 -22.30 -5.78 -10.07
C VAL A 18 -20.86 -5.83 -10.59
N ALA A 19 -20.27 -4.69 -10.92
CA ALA A 19 -18.88 -4.60 -11.38
C ALA A 19 -17.88 -5.10 -10.31
N SER A 20 -18.07 -4.71 -9.04
CA SER A 20 -17.17 -5.10 -7.94
C SER A 20 -17.28 -6.59 -7.60
N ILE A 21 -18.50 -7.16 -7.63
CA ILE A 21 -18.74 -8.59 -7.43
C ILE A 21 -18.09 -9.39 -8.57
N LEU A 22 -18.33 -9.00 -9.82
CA LEU A 22 -17.70 -9.64 -10.98
C LEU A 22 -16.19 -9.58 -10.90
N ALA A 23 -15.62 -8.41 -10.58
CA ALA A 23 -14.18 -8.24 -10.42
C ALA A 23 -13.61 -9.16 -9.33
N LEU A 24 -14.28 -9.25 -8.18
CA LEU A 24 -13.86 -10.13 -7.08
C LEU A 24 -13.95 -11.61 -7.46
N VAL A 25 -15.03 -12.04 -8.12
CA VAL A 25 -15.22 -13.43 -8.58
C VAL A 25 -14.14 -13.80 -9.60
N LEU A 26 -13.88 -12.92 -10.58
CA LEU A 26 -12.85 -13.14 -11.59
C LEU A 26 -11.45 -13.20 -10.96
N ALA A 27 -11.12 -12.25 -10.07
CA ALA A 27 -9.85 -12.21 -9.35
C ALA A 27 -9.64 -13.49 -8.52
N SER A 28 -10.68 -13.94 -7.81
CA SER A 28 -10.62 -15.14 -6.96
C SER A 28 -10.54 -16.43 -7.76
N SER A 29 -11.13 -16.45 -8.96
CA SER A 29 -11.15 -17.62 -9.85
C SER A 29 -9.88 -17.77 -10.68
N ALA A 30 -9.03 -16.73 -10.77
CA ALA A 30 -7.79 -16.73 -11.51
C ALA A 30 -6.68 -17.55 -10.78
N LYS A 31 -6.54 -18.83 -11.12
CA LYS A 31 -5.63 -19.76 -10.42
C LYS A 31 -4.14 -19.43 -10.53
N ASN A 32 -3.70 -18.86 -11.65
CA ASN A 32 -2.28 -18.65 -11.97
C ASN A 32 -1.87 -17.17 -12.07
N LEU A 33 -2.64 -16.28 -11.47
CA LEU A 33 -2.37 -14.85 -11.53
C LEU A 33 -1.34 -14.46 -10.46
N ILE A 34 -0.23 -13.85 -10.89
CA ILE A 34 0.83 -13.38 -9.99
C ILE A 34 0.30 -12.22 -9.15
N GLY A 35 0.51 -12.30 -7.83
CA GLY A 35 0.04 -11.28 -6.89
C GLY A 35 -1.49 -11.20 -6.79
N LYS A 36 -2.21 -12.29 -7.09
CA LYS A 36 -3.67 -12.35 -7.01
C LYS A 36 -4.21 -11.91 -5.64
N GLU A 37 -3.45 -12.13 -4.58
CA GLU A 37 -3.80 -11.77 -3.20
C GLU A 37 -4.07 -10.26 -3.11
N TRP A 38 -3.26 -9.46 -3.78
CA TRP A 38 -3.38 -8.01 -3.84
C TRP A 38 -4.59 -7.56 -4.67
N LEU A 39 -4.88 -8.26 -5.77
CA LEU A 39 -6.06 -7.97 -6.61
C LEU A 39 -7.36 -8.33 -5.88
N VAL A 40 -7.41 -9.48 -5.20
CA VAL A 40 -8.54 -9.91 -4.38
C VAL A 40 -8.75 -8.93 -3.23
N ALA A 41 -7.69 -8.48 -2.54
CA ALA A 41 -7.80 -7.46 -1.50
C ALA A 41 -8.39 -6.15 -2.05
N SER A 42 -7.84 -5.63 -3.16
CA SER A 42 -8.32 -4.39 -3.79
C SER A 42 -9.79 -4.47 -4.20
N THR A 43 -10.20 -5.56 -4.84
CA THR A 43 -11.59 -5.74 -5.30
C THR A 43 -12.55 -5.94 -4.13
N SER A 44 -12.13 -6.64 -3.07
CA SER A 44 -12.91 -6.78 -1.83
C SER A 44 -13.16 -5.42 -1.15
N ILE A 45 -12.13 -4.58 -1.08
CA ILE A 45 -12.25 -3.24 -0.50
C ILE A 45 -13.19 -2.38 -1.34
N THR A 46 -13.05 -2.43 -2.67
CA THR A 46 -13.91 -1.70 -3.61
C THR A 46 -15.38 -2.09 -3.48
N LEU A 47 -15.64 -3.38 -3.27
CA LEU A 47 -16.98 -3.91 -3.03
C LEU A 47 -17.62 -3.34 -1.75
N ILE A 48 -16.83 -2.97 -0.75
CA ILE A 48 -17.31 -2.38 0.50
C ILE A 48 -17.45 -0.85 0.37
N THR A 49 -16.48 -0.18 -0.24
CA THR A 49 -16.39 1.30 -0.21
C THR A 49 -17.43 1.99 -1.10
N TRP A 50 -17.61 1.56 -2.34
CA TRP A 50 -18.57 2.22 -3.26
C TRP A 50 -20.01 2.21 -2.75
N PRO A 51 -20.55 1.07 -2.26
CA PRO A 51 -21.88 1.06 -1.67
C PRO A 51 -22.00 1.94 -0.43
N SER A 52 -20.95 1.98 0.39
CA SER A 52 -20.93 2.79 1.61
C SER A 52 -21.07 4.28 1.32
N PHE A 53 -20.43 4.80 0.27
CA PHE A 53 -20.59 6.20 -0.12
C PHE A 53 -22.05 6.55 -0.44
N LEU A 54 -22.74 5.65 -1.13
CA LEU A 54 -24.14 5.86 -1.47
C LEU A 54 -25.05 5.71 -0.24
N ILE A 55 -24.83 4.70 0.60
CA ILE A 55 -25.61 4.51 1.84
C ILE A 55 -25.49 5.76 2.73
N ILE A 56 -24.29 6.30 2.91
CA ILE A 56 -24.07 7.57 3.63
C ILE A 56 -24.90 8.70 2.99
N SER A 57 -24.87 8.83 1.67
CA SER A 57 -25.66 9.87 0.97
C SER A 57 -27.16 9.73 1.18
N LEU A 58 -27.68 8.50 1.20
CA LEU A 58 -29.11 8.21 1.40
C LEU A 58 -29.56 8.48 2.83
N ILE A 59 -28.73 8.09 3.82
CA ILE A 59 -29.02 8.36 5.24
C ILE A 59 -28.95 9.86 5.50
N ALA A 60 -27.91 10.54 4.98
CA ALA A 60 -27.74 11.99 5.13
C ALA A 60 -28.94 12.77 4.57
N ARG A 61 -29.52 12.33 3.44
CA ARG A 61 -30.69 12.98 2.82
C ARG A 61 -31.93 13.01 3.75
N HIS A 62 -32.05 12.06 4.66
CA HIS A 62 -33.21 11.92 5.55
C HIS A 62 -32.89 12.23 7.02
N SER A 63 -31.72 12.79 7.30
CA SER A 63 -31.27 13.07 8.66
C SER A 63 -31.16 14.57 8.90
N ASP A 64 -31.59 15.00 10.09
CA ASP A 64 -31.42 16.39 10.55
C ASP A 64 -29.94 16.76 10.73
N ASN A 65 -29.04 15.78 10.84
CA ASN A 65 -27.61 16.00 11.04
C ASN A 65 -26.76 15.42 9.88
N ALA A 66 -27.14 15.77 8.65
CA ALA A 66 -26.47 15.32 7.43
C ALA A 66 -24.95 15.58 7.44
N GLN A 67 -24.50 16.72 7.99
CA GLN A 67 -23.08 17.08 8.04
C GLN A 67 -22.26 16.07 8.86
N GLN A 68 -22.78 15.61 10.01
CA GLN A 68 -22.12 14.59 10.81
C GLN A 68 -22.01 13.25 10.06
N ILE A 69 -23.03 12.91 9.26
CA ILE A 69 -23.04 11.68 8.46
C ILE A 69 -22.02 11.77 7.32
N TYR A 70 -21.91 12.91 6.63
CA TYR A 70 -20.94 13.10 5.55
C TYR A 70 -19.48 13.00 5.98
N ARG A 71 -19.16 13.29 7.26
CA ARG A 71 -17.81 13.10 7.81
C ARG A 71 -17.31 11.65 7.75
N TRP A 72 -18.19 10.67 7.58
CA TRP A 72 -17.79 9.29 7.33
C TRP A 72 -17.13 9.07 5.96
N TYR A 73 -17.29 9.99 5.00
CA TYR A 73 -16.58 9.92 3.73
C TYR A 73 -15.08 9.92 3.91
N ASP A 74 -14.53 10.66 4.88
CA ASP A 74 -13.11 10.66 5.18
C ASP A 74 -12.61 9.26 5.56
N VAL A 75 -13.40 8.51 6.36
CA VAL A 75 -13.07 7.14 6.74
C VAL A 75 -13.04 6.23 5.51
N PHE A 76 -14.08 6.27 4.68
CA PHE A 76 -14.16 5.43 3.48
C PHE A 76 -13.13 5.80 2.40
N ASN A 77 -12.74 7.07 2.31
CA ASN A 77 -11.64 7.50 1.44
C ASN A 77 -10.31 6.84 1.82
N LEU A 78 -10.05 6.55 3.11
CA LEU A 78 -8.86 5.79 3.52
C LEU A 78 -8.90 4.34 3.05
N PHE A 79 -10.07 3.70 3.12
CA PHE A 79 -10.24 2.37 2.55
C PHE A 79 -10.01 2.39 1.04
N VAL A 80 -10.53 3.39 0.32
CA VAL A 80 -10.27 3.54 -1.12
C VAL A 80 -8.77 3.65 -1.39
N LEU A 81 -8.04 4.49 -0.64
CA LEU A 81 -6.59 4.61 -0.78
C LEU A 81 -5.88 3.27 -0.54
N PHE A 82 -6.27 2.54 0.50
CA PHE A 82 -5.72 1.21 0.78
C PHE A 82 -6.03 0.22 -0.36
N GLY A 83 -7.24 0.24 -0.91
CA GLY A 83 -7.62 -0.55 -2.08
C GLY A 83 -6.77 -0.22 -3.32
N THR A 84 -6.57 1.07 -3.60
CA THR A 84 -5.70 1.52 -4.70
C THR A 84 -4.23 1.13 -4.50
N ALA A 85 -3.75 1.13 -3.25
CA ALA A 85 -2.42 0.65 -2.90
C ALA A 85 -2.27 -0.84 -3.20
N CYS A 86 -3.25 -1.66 -2.80
CA CYS A 86 -3.28 -3.09 -3.12
C CYS A 86 -3.29 -3.32 -4.64
N PHE A 87 -4.08 -2.55 -5.40
CA PHE A 87 -4.05 -2.65 -6.86
C PHE A 87 -2.67 -2.28 -7.44
N GLY A 88 -2.04 -1.22 -6.91
CA GLY A 88 -0.67 -0.86 -7.27
C GLY A 88 0.33 -1.97 -6.97
N LEU A 89 0.22 -2.65 -5.82
CA LEU A 89 1.06 -3.79 -5.46
C LEU A 89 0.81 -5.01 -6.36
N PHE A 90 -0.43 -5.23 -6.81
CA PHE A 90 -0.74 -6.23 -7.83
C PHE A 90 0.00 -5.93 -9.15
N LEU A 91 -0.10 -4.71 -9.66
CA LEU A 91 0.61 -4.30 -10.88
C LEU A 91 2.13 -4.39 -10.70
N PHE A 92 2.63 -3.95 -9.55
CA PHE A 92 4.03 -4.04 -9.20
C PHE A 92 4.51 -5.49 -9.11
N SER A 93 3.70 -6.41 -8.58
CA SER A 93 4.04 -7.84 -8.52
C SER A 93 4.22 -8.44 -9.92
N ASN A 94 3.33 -8.09 -10.84
CA ASN A 94 3.41 -8.52 -12.24
C ASN A 94 4.65 -7.94 -12.94
N TRP A 95 4.89 -6.63 -12.76
CA TRP A 95 6.06 -5.96 -13.33
C TRP A 95 7.37 -6.50 -12.74
N SER A 96 7.46 -6.61 -11.41
CA SER A 96 8.63 -7.08 -10.67
C SER A 96 9.03 -8.49 -11.11
N ARG A 97 8.06 -9.41 -11.24
CA ARG A 97 8.34 -10.78 -11.68
C ARG A 97 8.98 -10.83 -13.08
N SER A 98 8.53 -9.97 -14.00
CA SER A 98 9.04 -9.93 -15.37
C SER A 98 10.39 -9.22 -15.52
N ARG A 99 10.70 -8.23 -14.68
CA ARG A 99 11.90 -7.39 -14.83
C ARG A 99 12.99 -7.63 -13.79
N MET A 100 12.62 -7.87 -12.54
CA MET A 100 13.56 -7.99 -11.42
C MET A 100 13.57 -9.38 -10.78
N LYS A 101 12.60 -10.25 -11.12
CA LYS A 101 12.39 -11.58 -10.52
C LYS A 101 12.24 -11.55 -8.99
N LEU A 102 11.79 -10.42 -8.43
CA LEU A 102 11.57 -10.26 -7.00
C LEU A 102 10.14 -10.63 -6.63
N ASP A 103 9.99 -11.38 -5.53
CA ASP A 103 8.72 -11.64 -4.89
C ASP A 103 8.34 -10.46 -4.00
N VAL A 104 7.16 -9.87 -4.24
CA VAL A 104 6.69 -8.69 -3.50
C VAL A 104 6.29 -9.02 -2.07
N MET A 105 5.78 -10.23 -1.79
CA MET A 105 5.46 -10.62 -0.42
C MET A 105 6.73 -10.76 0.41
N ASP A 106 7.75 -11.42 -0.15
CA ASP A 106 9.06 -11.51 0.49
C ASP A 106 9.70 -10.11 0.63
N LEU A 107 9.60 -9.27 -0.40
CA LEU A 107 10.08 -7.88 -0.36
C LEU A 107 9.48 -7.07 0.79
N LEU A 108 8.17 -7.18 1.04
CA LEU A 108 7.48 -6.35 2.02
C LEU A 108 7.50 -6.92 3.45
N PHE A 109 7.53 -8.24 3.61
CA PHE A 109 7.27 -8.86 4.93
C PHE A 109 8.42 -9.71 5.48
N SER A 110 9.43 -10.05 4.67
CA SER A 110 10.58 -10.85 5.09
C SER A 110 11.81 -9.98 5.29
N PHE A 111 12.61 -10.29 6.31
CA PHE A 111 13.93 -9.65 6.54
C PHE A 111 15.08 -10.40 5.87
N SER A 112 14.82 -11.60 5.33
CA SER A 112 15.84 -12.47 4.77
C SER A 112 16.15 -12.13 3.32
N GLY A 113 17.37 -12.42 2.88
CA GLY A 113 17.80 -12.20 1.51
C GLY A 113 18.37 -10.81 1.26
N ARG A 114 18.52 -10.49 -0.03
CA ARG A 114 19.25 -9.33 -0.55
C ARG A 114 18.46 -8.67 -1.65
N ILE A 115 18.49 -7.34 -1.68
CA ILE A 115 17.87 -6.57 -2.79
C ILE A 115 18.89 -5.63 -3.44
N PRO A 116 18.85 -5.50 -4.78
CA PRO A 116 19.72 -4.58 -5.49
C PRO A 116 19.24 -3.13 -5.30
N ARG A 117 20.11 -2.16 -5.66
CA ARG A 117 19.80 -0.72 -5.60
C ARG A 117 18.51 -0.34 -6.34
N SER A 118 18.27 -0.92 -7.51
CA SER A 118 17.08 -0.65 -8.32
C SER A 118 15.79 -1.01 -7.56
N ALA A 119 15.76 -2.20 -6.95
CA ALA A 119 14.63 -2.64 -6.16
C ALA A 119 14.39 -1.76 -4.93
N PHE A 120 15.46 -1.31 -4.26
CA PHE A 120 15.36 -0.37 -3.15
C PHE A 120 14.71 0.96 -3.58
N TRP A 121 15.20 1.58 -4.65
CA TRP A 121 14.63 2.84 -5.16
C TRP A 121 13.19 2.70 -5.63
N ILE A 122 12.87 1.62 -6.34
CA ILE A 122 11.50 1.39 -6.82
C ILE A 122 10.55 1.13 -5.65
N SER A 123 10.97 0.36 -4.65
CA SER A 123 10.19 0.16 -3.42
C SER A 123 9.92 1.50 -2.73
N LEU A 124 10.92 2.38 -2.64
CA LEU A 124 10.74 3.71 -2.05
C LEU A 124 9.78 4.58 -2.88
N CYS A 125 9.90 4.57 -4.21
CA CYS A 125 9.01 5.34 -5.10
C CYS A 125 7.55 4.88 -5.03
N ILE A 126 7.31 3.59 -4.79
CA ILE A 126 5.93 3.04 -4.70
C ILE A 126 5.37 3.22 -3.29
N LEU A 127 6.16 2.94 -2.25
CA LEU A 127 5.68 2.93 -0.87
C LEU A 127 5.65 4.32 -0.22
N SER A 128 6.56 5.24 -0.58
CA SER A 128 6.64 6.55 0.08
C SER A 128 5.45 7.47 -0.22
N PRO A 129 4.88 7.56 -1.44
CA PRO A 129 3.69 8.39 -1.68
C PRO A 129 2.48 7.88 -0.91
N LEU A 130 2.27 6.56 -0.91
CA LEU A 130 1.21 5.90 -0.13
C LEU A 130 1.37 6.17 1.37
N GLY A 131 2.59 6.01 1.89
CA GLY A 131 2.93 6.32 3.27
C GLY A 131 2.65 7.77 3.63
N THR A 132 2.94 8.70 2.72
CA THR A 132 2.72 10.14 2.93
C THR A 132 1.22 10.47 2.94
N ILE A 133 0.46 10.03 1.94
CA ILE A 133 -0.99 10.34 1.85
C ILE A 133 -1.73 9.79 3.09
N LEU A 134 -1.50 8.53 3.43
CA LEU A 134 -2.10 7.92 4.62
C LEU A 134 -1.53 8.53 5.91
N GLY A 135 -0.28 8.96 5.87
CA GLY A 135 0.41 9.62 6.98
C GLY A 135 -0.23 10.96 7.39
N PHE A 136 -0.67 11.73 6.41
CA PHE A 136 -1.28 13.05 6.60
C PHE A 136 -2.81 13.03 6.72
N ALA A 137 -3.46 11.89 6.46
CA ALA A 137 -4.91 11.77 6.51
C ALA A 137 -5.55 12.24 7.84
N PRO A 138 -5.06 11.86 9.03
CA PRO A 138 -5.64 12.35 10.29
C PRO A 138 -5.49 13.87 10.48
N PHE A 139 -4.52 14.50 9.83
CA PHE A 139 -4.24 15.93 9.97
C PHE A 139 -5.00 16.79 8.96
N THR A 140 -5.47 16.18 7.88
CA THR A 140 -6.18 16.86 6.78
C THR A 140 -7.68 16.59 6.77
N SER A 141 -8.15 15.57 7.50
CA SER A 141 -9.57 15.21 7.55
C SER A 141 -10.40 16.22 8.36
N GLU A 142 -11.60 16.54 7.85
CA GLU A 142 -12.59 17.40 8.52
C GLU A 142 -13.51 16.61 9.48
N ALA A 143 -13.37 15.28 9.51
CA ALA A 143 -14.04 14.43 10.47
C ALA A 143 -13.80 14.83 11.93
N GLU A 144 -14.84 14.72 12.76
CA GLU A 144 -14.79 14.90 14.21
C GLU A 144 -15.57 13.77 14.90
N GLY A 145 -15.44 13.66 16.23
CA GLY A 145 -16.14 12.64 17.01
C GLY A 145 -15.70 11.22 16.64
N PHE A 146 -16.66 10.30 16.60
CA PHE A 146 -16.37 8.87 16.36
C PHE A 146 -15.66 8.56 15.03
N PRO A 147 -16.05 9.12 13.86
CA PRO A 147 -15.29 8.96 12.62
C PRO A 147 -13.82 9.32 12.73
N LYS A 148 -13.48 10.40 13.46
CA LYS A 148 -12.09 10.83 13.65
C LYS A 148 -11.30 9.82 14.49
N ILE A 149 -11.92 9.22 15.50
CA ILE A 149 -11.32 8.14 16.28
C ILE A 149 -10.99 6.95 15.38
N VAL A 150 -11.92 6.57 14.48
CA VAL A 150 -11.68 5.48 13.51
C VAL A 150 -10.50 5.82 12.60
N ILE A 151 -10.41 7.04 12.07
CA ILE A 151 -9.26 7.49 11.25
C ILE A 151 -7.93 7.33 12.00
N TRP A 152 -7.88 7.72 13.28
CA TRP A 152 -6.68 7.55 14.10
C TRP A 152 -6.30 6.09 14.33
N ILE A 153 -7.28 5.20 14.53
CA ILE A 153 -7.03 3.75 14.67
C ILE A 153 -6.46 3.18 13.36
N VAL A 154 -7.06 3.51 12.22
CA VAL A 154 -6.59 3.07 10.90
C VAL A 154 -5.17 3.58 10.64
N TYR A 155 -4.91 4.86 10.94
CA TYR A 155 -3.58 5.46 10.84
C TYR A 155 -2.55 4.74 11.72
N ALA A 156 -2.87 4.44 12.98
CA ALA A 156 -1.95 3.76 13.89
C ALA A 156 -1.56 2.36 13.36
N GLY A 157 -2.54 1.59 12.86
CA GLY A 157 -2.28 0.30 12.22
C GLY A 157 -1.41 0.42 10.98
N TRP A 158 -1.71 1.40 10.11
CA TRP A 158 -0.90 1.69 8.92
C TRP A 158 0.53 2.11 9.29
N PHE A 159 0.70 2.95 10.29
CA PHE A 159 1.99 3.44 10.74
C PHE A 159 2.90 2.28 11.17
N ILE A 160 2.40 1.37 12.01
CA ILE A 160 3.13 0.17 12.44
C ILE A 160 3.52 -0.70 11.23
N LEU A 161 2.56 -0.94 10.32
CA LEU A 161 2.81 -1.73 9.11
C LEU A 161 3.87 -1.07 8.20
N SER A 162 3.82 0.26 8.04
CA SER A 162 4.76 1.01 7.21
C SER A 162 6.18 0.97 7.76
N ILE A 163 6.34 1.00 9.09
CA ILE A 163 7.64 0.81 9.74
C ILE A 163 8.17 -0.59 9.47
N TRP A 164 7.33 -1.62 9.64
CA TRP A 164 7.72 -3.00 9.37
C TRP A 164 8.23 -3.19 7.95
N ILE A 165 7.44 -2.75 6.96
CA ILE A 165 7.78 -2.86 5.54
C ILE A 165 9.09 -2.10 5.25
N SER A 166 9.24 -0.89 5.80
CA SER A 166 10.44 -0.09 5.61
C SER A 166 11.67 -0.80 6.16
N LEU A 167 11.60 -1.31 7.39
CA LEU A 167 12.70 -2.06 8.00
C LEU A 167 13.04 -3.34 7.22
N ALA A 168 12.05 -4.06 6.69
CA ALA A 168 12.27 -5.25 5.87
C ALA A 168 13.05 -4.93 4.58
N VAL A 169 12.65 -3.87 3.87
CA VAL A 169 13.35 -3.38 2.67
C VAL A 169 14.77 -2.91 3.02
N TYR A 170 14.92 -2.15 4.10
CA TYR A 170 16.20 -1.60 4.52
C TYR A 170 17.18 -2.69 4.96
N ALA A 171 16.72 -3.67 5.73
CA ALA A 171 17.53 -4.80 6.17
C ALA A 171 18.12 -5.56 4.98
N LYS A 172 17.28 -5.93 4.00
CA LYS A 172 17.75 -6.63 2.79
C LYS A 172 18.72 -5.78 1.96
N ARG A 173 18.58 -4.46 1.97
CA ARG A 173 19.52 -3.57 1.29
C ARG A 173 20.85 -3.48 2.04
N TRP A 174 20.85 -3.46 3.37
CA TRP A 174 22.06 -3.58 4.18
C TRP A 174 22.76 -4.93 4.00
N HIS A 175 21.98 -6.01 3.95
CA HIS A 175 22.45 -7.37 3.69
C HIS A 175 23.17 -7.47 2.35
N ASP A 176 22.67 -6.79 1.31
CA ASP A 176 23.36 -6.73 0.02
C ASP A 176 24.73 -6.03 0.10
N CYS A 177 24.93 -5.13 1.07
CA CYS A 177 26.23 -4.51 1.36
C CYS A 177 27.05 -5.30 2.41
N SER A 178 26.69 -6.56 2.71
CA SER A 178 27.29 -7.39 3.77
C SER A 178 27.31 -6.72 5.14
N LYS A 179 26.25 -5.97 5.47
CA LYS A 179 26.05 -5.34 6.77
C LYS A 179 24.78 -5.84 7.42
N SER A 180 24.72 -5.75 8.75
CA SER A 180 23.51 -6.06 9.50
C SER A 180 22.39 -5.04 9.24
N GLY A 181 21.13 -5.50 9.18
CA GLY A 181 19.95 -4.62 9.11
C GLY A 181 19.84 -3.62 10.26
N TRP A 182 20.48 -3.89 11.41
CA TRP A 182 20.59 -2.96 12.54
C TRP A 182 21.25 -1.62 12.20
N MET A 183 22.02 -1.55 11.11
CA MET A 183 22.54 -0.29 10.58
C MET A 183 21.43 0.73 10.28
N SER A 184 20.17 0.30 10.13
CA SER A 184 19.02 1.19 9.99
C SER A 184 18.76 2.08 11.20
N LEU A 185 19.29 1.74 12.39
CA LEU A 185 19.20 2.60 13.57
C LEU A 185 19.90 3.95 13.39
N ILE A 186 20.77 4.11 12.39
CA ILE A 186 21.35 5.42 12.07
C ILE A 186 20.30 6.46 11.66
N LEU A 187 19.10 6.03 11.24
CA LEU A 187 17.96 6.91 10.99
C LEU A 187 17.49 7.67 12.24
N LEU A 188 17.87 7.21 13.44
CA LEU A 188 17.60 7.92 14.70
C LEU A 188 18.46 9.19 14.87
N ILE A 189 19.52 9.35 14.08
CA ILE A 189 20.33 10.58 14.06
C ILE A 189 19.70 11.53 13.03
N PRO A 190 19.10 12.67 13.48
CA PRO A 190 18.39 13.56 12.58
C PRO A 190 19.32 14.16 11.53
N ILE A 191 18.79 14.39 10.32
CA ILE A 191 19.45 15.04 9.19
C ILE A 191 20.68 14.26 8.69
N VAL A 192 21.77 14.23 9.44
CA VAL A 192 23.03 13.58 9.05
C VAL A 192 22.84 12.08 8.89
N GLY A 193 22.15 11.42 9.83
CA GLY A 193 21.90 9.98 9.75
C GLY A 193 21.02 9.60 8.57
N VAL A 194 19.98 10.40 8.30
CA VAL A 194 19.09 10.23 7.14
C VAL A 194 19.82 10.41 5.82
N LEU A 195 20.59 11.50 5.67
CA LEU A 195 21.37 11.76 4.46
C LEU A 195 22.42 10.68 4.21
N TRP A 196 23.13 10.25 5.26
CA TRP A 196 24.10 9.18 5.15
C TRP A 196 23.44 7.84 4.82
N PHE A 197 22.31 7.51 5.45
CA PHE A 197 21.56 6.27 5.21
C PHE A 197 21.13 6.15 3.75
N PHE A 198 20.44 7.17 3.22
CA PHE A 198 19.97 7.16 1.84
C PHE A 198 21.12 7.28 0.84
N GLY A 199 22.16 8.06 1.15
CA GLY A 199 23.36 8.14 0.33
C GLY A 199 24.08 6.79 0.22
N TYR A 200 24.29 6.13 1.36
CA TYR A 200 24.96 4.83 1.39
C TYR A 200 24.14 3.76 0.66
N LEU A 201 22.89 3.54 1.08
CA LEU A 201 22.07 2.48 0.50
C LEU A 201 21.72 2.74 -0.97
N GLY A 202 21.55 4.01 -1.33
CA GLY A 202 21.18 4.44 -2.67
C GLY A 202 22.29 4.28 -3.70
N PHE A 203 23.55 4.58 -3.33
CA PHE A 203 24.66 4.68 -4.28
C PHE A 203 25.71 3.58 -4.15
N VAL A 204 25.98 3.05 -2.94
CA VAL A 204 27.02 2.03 -2.75
C VAL A 204 26.62 0.72 -3.42
N ARG A 205 27.55 0.08 -4.13
CA ARG A 205 27.28 -1.21 -4.77
C ARG A 205 27.19 -2.33 -3.71
N GLY A 206 26.31 -3.30 -3.93
CA GLY A 206 26.29 -4.53 -3.17
C GLY A 206 27.55 -5.37 -3.34
N THR A 207 27.75 -6.35 -2.47
CA THR A 207 28.85 -7.30 -2.53
C THR A 207 28.68 -8.27 -3.68
N HIS A 208 29.78 -8.56 -4.38
CA HIS A 208 29.80 -9.52 -5.47
C HIS A 208 29.70 -10.96 -4.96
N GLY A 209 28.93 -11.80 -5.67
CA GLY A 209 28.80 -13.21 -5.35
C GLY A 209 28.01 -13.46 -4.07
N VAL A 210 28.15 -14.68 -3.53
CA VAL A 210 27.45 -15.12 -2.33
C VAL A 210 28.00 -14.41 -1.09
N ASN A 211 27.11 -13.98 -0.20
CA ASN A 211 27.48 -13.51 1.13
C ASN A 211 26.64 -14.25 2.20
N GLN A 212 26.84 -13.93 3.48
CA GLN A 212 26.14 -14.58 4.60
C GLN A 212 24.60 -14.41 4.59
N TYR A 213 24.07 -13.54 3.74
CA TYR A 213 22.64 -13.27 3.59
C TYR A 213 22.04 -13.87 2.29
N GLY A 214 22.84 -14.59 1.51
CA GLY A 214 22.42 -15.31 0.32
C GLY A 214 23.15 -14.90 -0.96
N ASP A 215 22.64 -15.42 -2.08
CA ASP A 215 23.20 -15.24 -3.41
C ASP A 215 23.13 -13.79 -3.91
N ASP A 216 23.95 -13.46 -4.90
CA ASP A 216 23.94 -12.14 -5.54
C ASP A 216 22.56 -11.90 -6.20
N PRO A 217 21.83 -10.84 -5.81
CA PRO A 217 20.50 -10.56 -6.36
C PRO A 217 20.52 -10.22 -7.86
N LEU A 218 21.69 -9.89 -8.43
CA LEU A 218 21.85 -9.65 -9.87
C LEU A 218 22.20 -10.92 -10.65
N GLY A 219 22.39 -12.06 -9.98
CA GLY A 219 22.60 -13.36 -10.61
C GLY A 219 23.94 -13.49 -11.33
N THR A 220 24.96 -12.72 -10.93
CA THR A 220 26.29 -12.80 -11.54
C THR A 220 26.92 -14.17 -11.24
N GLN A 221 26.82 -15.09 -12.20
CA GLN A 221 27.61 -16.32 -12.22
C GLN A 221 29.09 -15.93 -12.20
N THR A 222 29.85 -16.62 -11.36
CA THR A 222 31.31 -16.64 -11.33
C THR A 222 31.88 -16.63 -12.75
N ALA A 223 32.69 -15.62 -13.05
CA ALA A 223 33.62 -15.66 -14.18
C ALA A 223 34.72 -16.70 -13.92
#